data_AF-A0A936VJP9-F1
#
_entry.id   AF-A0A936VJP9-F1
#
_cell.length_a   1.000
_cell.length_b   1.000
_cell.length_c   1.000
_cell.angle_alpha   90.00
_cell.angle_beta   90.00
_cell.angle_gamma   90.00
#
_symmetry.space_group_name_H-M   'P 1'
#
loop_
_entity.id
_entity.type
_entity.pdbx_description
1 polymer ?
#
loop_
_entity_poly.entity_id
_entity_poly.type
_entity_poly.pdbx_seq_one_letter_code
_entity_poly.pdbx_strand_id
1 'polypeptide(L)'
;MSQKNDHINPLDPTGMLKNVRDASLDAWSKMMIQLVHTDAYAQATGAMLDTWLATSTPFRKALESTMAQVLTNLNMPSRSDVTSVAERLTNIEMRLDDLEAKIDDVQRAARKPAGAPKLKESKETA
;
A
#
# COMPACT_ATOMS: atom_id res chain seq x y z
N MET A 1 14.20 3.21 52.65
CA MET A 1 15.06 2.05 52.97
C MET A 1 14.29 1.14 53.90
N SER A 2 13.91 -0.06 53.47
CA SER A 2 13.32 -1.06 54.37
C SER A 2 14.16 -2.33 54.21
N GLN A 3 15.09 -2.48 55.15
CA GLN A 3 16.00 -3.59 55.26
C GLN A 3 15.18 -4.82 55.64
N LYS A 4 14.94 -5.71 54.66
CA LYS A 4 14.21 -6.95 54.89
C LYS A 4 15.22 -7.92 55.52
N ASN A 5 15.11 -8.10 56.83
CA ASN A 5 15.97 -8.98 57.60
C ASN A 5 15.85 -10.42 57.10
N ASP A 6 16.87 -10.89 56.39
CA ASP A 6 17.11 -12.29 56.07
C ASP A 6 17.51 -13.05 57.34
N HIS A 7 16.53 -13.37 58.17
CA HIS A 7 16.69 -14.45 59.14
C HIS A 7 16.57 -15.77 58.37
N ILE A 8 17.72 -16.34 57.97
CA ILE A 8 17.78 -17.75 57.61
C ILE A 8 17.45 -18.53 58.89
N ASN A 9 16.19 -18.95 59.04
CA ASN A 9 15.77 -19.84 60.11
C ASN A 9 16.28 -21.25 59.77
N PRO A 10 17.29 -21.80 60.48
CA PRO A 10 17.91 -23.08 60.14
C PRO A 10 16.98 -24.30 60.38
N LEU A 11 15.77 -24.06 60.90
CA LEU A 11 14.76 -25.08 61.21
C LEU A 11 13.51 -24.96 60.31
N ASP A 12 13.50 -24.09 59.31
CA ASP A 12 12.37 -23.98 58.36
C ASP A 12 12.75 -24.58 56.98
N PRO A 13 12.41 -25.86 56.72
CA PRO A 13 12.71 -26.52 55.45
C PRO A 13 11.97 -25.86 54.27
N THR A 14 10.89 -25.13 54.52
CA THR A 14 10.12 -24.44 53.47
C THR A 14 10.79 -23.15 53.02
N GLY A 15 11.50 -22.46 53.92
CA GLY A 15 12.31 -21.29 53.59
C GLY A 15 13.51 -21.61 52.71
N MET A 16 14.21 -22.73 52.98
CA MET A 16 15.32 -23.20 52.15
C MET A 16 14.85 -23.58 50.73
N LEU A 17 13.73 -24.33 50.63
CA LEU A 17 13.14 -24.71 49.34
C LEU A 17 12.66 -23.48 48.55
N LYS A 18 12.07 -22.50 49.23
CA LYS A 18 11.64 -21.24 48.62
C LYS A 18 12.83 -20.44 48.06
N ASN A 19 13.94 -20.38 48.80
CA ASN A 19 15.14 -19.69 48.32
C ASN A 19 15.77 -20.39 47.11
N VAL A 20 15.81 -21.73 47.09
CA VAL A 20 16.28 -22.50 45.93
C VAL A 20 15.38 -22.28 44.71
N ARG A 21 14.05 -22.27 44.91
CA ARG A 21 13.08 -21.94 43.85
C ARG A 21 13.29 -20.51 43.34
N ASP A 22 13.43 -19.55 44.23
CA ASP A 22 13.55 -18.13 43.87
C ASP A 22 14.87 -17.86 43.13
N ALA A 23 15.97 -18.49 43.56
CA ALA A 23 17.25 -18.44 42.85
C ALA A 23 17.17 -19.12 41.47
N SER A 24 16.46 -20.24 41.36
CA SER A 24 16.23 -20.92 40.08
C SER A 24 15.40 -20.04 39.14
N LEU A 25 14.28 -19.49 39.59
CA LEU A 25 13.43 -18.60 38.80
C LEU A 25 14.15 -17.33 38.37
N ASP A 26 14.99 -16.75 39.22
CA ASP A 26 15.81 -15.58 38.89
C ASP A 26 16.84 -15.91 37.80
N ALA A 27 17.48 -17.09 37.88
CA ALA A 27 18.40 -17.56 36.83
C ALA A 27 17.69 -17.81 35.50
N TRP A 28 16.52 -18.46 35.51
CA TRP A 28 15.69 -18.68 34.32
C TRP A 28 15.19 -17.37 33.73
N SER A 29 14.77 -16.42 34.57
CA SER A 29 14.33 -15.09 34.16
C SER A 29 15.45 -14.31 33.48
N LYS A 30 16.64 -14.26 34.09
CA LYS A 30 17.82 -13.60 33.50
C LYS A 30 18.22 -14.22 32.17
N MET A 31 18.19 -15.55 32.07
CA MET A 31 18.49 -16.26 30.83
C MET A 31 17.46 -15.94 29.74
N MET A 32 16.16 -15.91 30.07
CA MET A 32 15.11 -15.51 29.12
C MET A 32 15.21 -14.05 28.69
N ILE A 33 15.54 -13.14 29.62
CA ILE A 33 15.77 -11.72 29.29
C ILE A 33 16.94 -11.59 28.31
N GLN A 34 18.05 -12.29 28.56
CA GLN A 34 19.18 -12.31 27.64
C GLN A 34 18.81 -12.92 26.29
N LEU A 35 18.02 -14.01 26.27
CA LEU A 35 17.56 -14.65 25.05
C LEU A 35 16.68 -13.72 24.20
N VAL A 36 15.70 -13.05 24.83
CA VAL A 36 14.81 -12.11 24.14
C VAL A 36 15.54 -10.84 23.69
N HIS A 37 16.57 -10.42 24.43
CA HIS A 37 17.45 -9.32 24.04
C HIS A 37 18.47 -9.69 22.95
N THR A 38 18.56 -10.96 22.53
CA THR A 38 19.44 -11.30 21.41
C THR A 38 18.86 -10.83 20.09
N ASP A 39 19.72 -10.27 19.24
CA ASP A 39 19.36 -9.84 17.89
C ASP A 39 18.80 -11.00 17.05
N ALA A 40 19.26 -12.23 17.30
CA ALA A 40 18.77 -13.44 16.64
C ALA A 40 17.30 -13.75 16.96
N TYR A 41 16.83 -13.56 18.21
CA TYR A 41 15.43 -13.75 18.57
C TYR A 41 14.53 -12.68 17.95
N ALA A 42 14.98 -11.42 17.99
CA ALA A 42 14.28 -10.32 17.35
C ALA A 42 14.18 -10.52 15.82
N GLN A 43 15.27 -10.94 15.18
CA GLN A 43 15.33 -11.20 13.76
C GLN A 43 14.50 -12.42 13.35
N ALA A 44 14.53 -13.52 14.12
CA ALA A 44 13.73 -14.70 13.87
C ALA A 44 12.22 -14.42 14.03
N THR A 45 11.85 -13.66 15.06
CA THR A 45 10.46 -13.25 15.30
C THR A 45 9.99 -12.28 14.21
N GLY A 46 10.84 -11.33 13.80
CA GLY A 46 10.58 -10.42 12.68
C GLY A 46 10.39 -11.17 11.37
N ALA A 47 11.30 -12.10 11.03
CA ALA A 47 11.19 -12.92 9.84
C ALA A 47 9.95 -13.83 9.86
N MET A 48 9.55 -14.34 11.02
CA MET A 48 8.31 -15.11 11.17
C MET A 48 7.08 -14.25 10.96
N LEU A 49 7.03 -13.03 11.52
CA LEU A 49 5.94 -12.08 11.27
C LEU A 49 5.90 -11.67 9.81
N ASP A 50 7.02 -11.33 9.19
CA ASP A 50 7.08 -10.96 7.77
C ASP A 50 6.66 -12.12 6.88
N THR A 51 7.06 -13.35 7.20
CA THR A 51 6.61 -14.55 6.50
C THR A 51 5.11 -14.75 6.68
N TRP A 52 4.57 -14.56 7.88
CA TRP A 52 3.13 -14.62 8.15
C TRP A 52 2.36 -13.52 7.38
N LEU A 53 2.89 -12.30 7.34
CA LEU A 53 2.29 -11.18 6.62
C LEU A 53 2.38 -11.38 5.10
N ALA A 54 3.48 -11.92 4.59
CA ALA A 54 3.65 -12.25 3.18
C ALA A 54 2.76 -13.41 2.74
N THR A 55 2.65 -14.46 3.56
CA THR A 55 1.79 -15.63 3.29
C THR A 55 0.31 -15.34 3.54
N SER A 56 -0.03 -14.31 4.31
CA SER A 56 -1.41 -13.82 4.49
C SER A 56 -1.86 -12.80 3.43
N THR A 57 -1.02 -12.46 2.45
CA THR A 57 -1.44 -11.68 1.28
C THR A 57 -2.72 -12.20 0.60
N PRO A 58 -2.89 -13.51 0.32
CA PRO A 58 -4.16 -14.05 -0.18
C PRO A 58 -5.33 -13.86 0.80
N PHE A 59 -5.09 -13.92 2.11
CA PHE A 59 -6.11 -13.64 3.13
C PHE A 59 -6.52 -12.17 3.13
N ARG A 60 -5.57 -11.24 3.00
CA ARG A 60 -5.84 -9.81 2.82
C ARG A 60 -6.69 -9.56 1.57
N LYS A 61 -6.36 -10.19 0.44
CA LYS A 61 -7.16 -10.10 -0.80
C LYS A 61 -8.57 -10.65 -0.62
N ALA A 62 -8.73 -11.77 0.09
CA ALA A 62 -10.05 -12.33 0.38
C ALA A 62 -10.91 -11.40 1.25
N LEU A 63 -10.29 -10.78 2.26
CA LEU A 63 -10.92 -9.74 3.09
C LEU A 63 -11.31 -8.51 2.27
N GLU A 64 -10.41 -7.99 1.44
CA GLU A 64 -10.68 -6.87 0.54
C GLU A 64 -11.84 -7.17 -0.42
N SER A 65 -11.88 -8.37 -1.01
CA SER A 65 -12.98 -8.81 -1.87
C SER A 65 -14.30 -8.89 -1.12
N THR A 66 -14.28 -9.42 0.11
CA THR A 66 -15.48 -9.52 0.94
C THR A 66 -16.00 -8.14 1.32
N MET A 67 -15.10 -7.24 1.72
CA MET A 67 -15.44 -5.87 2.08
C MET A 67 -15.93 -5.08 0.87
N ALA A 68 -15.30 -5.26 -0.30
CA ALA A 68 -15.77 -4.68 -1.56
C ALA A 68 -17.19 -5.15 -1.87
N GLN A 69 -17.49 -6.44 -1.73
CA GLN A 69 -18.82 -6.99 -1.99
C GLN A 69 -19.88 -6.48 -0.99
N VAL A 70 -19.51 -6.33 0.29
CA VAL A 70 -20.37 -5.70 1.29
C VAL A 70 -20.64 -4.22 0.95
N LEU A 71 -19.61 -3.48 0.54
CA LEU A 71 -19.74 -2.08 0.14
C LEU A 71 -20.57 -1.93 -1.13
N THR A 72 -20.43 -2.84 -2.11
CA THR A 72 -21.29 -2.89 -3.30
C THR A 72 -22.75 -3.15 -2.93
N ASN A 73 -23.01 -4.04 -1.97
CA ASN A 73 -24.37 -4.27 -1.44
C ASN A 73 -24.94 -3.03 -0.73
N LEU A 74 -24.08 -2.14 -0.23
CA LEU A 74 -24.44 -0.84 0.33
C LEU A 74 -24.45 0.29 -0.72
N ASN A 75 -24.44 -0.06 -2.02
CA ASN A 75 -24.40 0.89 -3.14
C ASN A 75 -23.18 1.85 -3.12
N MET A 76 -22.10 1.49 -2.44
CA MET A 76 -20.87 2.27 -2.41
C MET A 76 -19.97 1.86 -3.59
N PRO A 77 -19.62 2.80 -4.51
CA PRO A 77 -18.71 2.52 -5.61
C PRO A 77 -17.33 2.15 -5.07
N SER A 78 -16.70 1.13 -5.65
CA SER A 78 -15.32 0.78 -5.30
C SER A 78 -14.34 1.82 -5.86
N ARG A 79 -13.15 1.92 -5.28
CA ARG A 79 -12.09 2.78 -5.82
C ARG A 79 -11.75 2.43 -7.28
N SER A 80 -11.75 1.14 -7.62
CA SER A 80 -11.51 0.68 -8.99
C SER A 80 -12.60 1.15 -9.96
N ASP A 81 -13.87 1.18 -9.55
CA ASP A 81 -14.95 1.65 -10.40
C ASP A 81 -14.78 3.14 -10.72
N VAL A 82 -14.45 3.94 -9.71
CA VAL A 82 -14.20 5.38 -9.87
C VAL A 82 -12.99 5.62 -10.78
N THR A 83 -11.89 4.88 -10.61
CA THR A 83 -10.72 5.00 -11.47
C THR A 83 -11.01 4.58 -12.91
N SER A 84 -11.72 3.47 -13.13
CA SER A 84 -12.12 3.02 -14.47
C SER A 84 -13.02 4.05 -15.18
N VAL A 85 -13.94 4.68 -14.45
CA VAL A 85 -14.77 5.77 -15.00
C VAL A 85 -13.90 6.97 -15.36
N ALA A 86 -12.96 7.37 -14.49
CA ALA A 86 -12.05 8.48 -14.77
C ALA A 86 -11.19 8.23 -16.02
N GLU A 87 -10.61 7.03 -16.17
CA GLU A 87 -9.84 6.65 -17.36
C GLU A 87 -10.67 6.71 -18.64
N ARG A 88 -11.92 6.21 -18.59
CA ARG A 88 -12.84 6.27 -19.73
C ARG A 88 -13.20 7.70 -20.10
N LEU A 89 -13.41 8.56 -19.10
CA LEU A 89 -13.68 9.99 -19.32
C LEU A 89 -12.48 10.69 -19.96
N THR A 90 -11.26 10.43 -19.50
CA THR A 90 -10.04 10.95 -20.12
C THR A 90 -9.90 10.50 -21.58
N ASN A 91 -10.20 9.23 -21.88
CA ASN A 91 -10.16 8.75 -23.26
C ASN A 91 -11.25 9.37 -24.14
N ILE A 92 -12.43 9.67 -23.58
CA ILE A 92 -13.49 10.38 -24.29
C ILE A 92 -13.04 11.81 -24.61
N GLU A 93 -12.40 12.50 -23.66
CA GLU A 93 -11.87 13.86 -23.85
C GLU A 93 -10.85 13.92 -24.99
N MET A 94 -9.85 13.03 -24.99
CA MET A 94 -8.86 13.00 -26.08
C MET A 94 -9.50 12.77 -27.46
N ARG A 95 -10.53 11.92 -27.52
CA ARG A 95 -11.25 11.67 -28.78
C ARG A 95 -12.13 12.85 -29.19
N LEU A 96 -12.64 13.62 -28.24
CA LEU A 96 -13.35 14.87 -28.48
C LEU A 96 -12.38 15.92 -29.05
N ASP A 97 -11.20 16.07 -28.47
CA ASP A 97 -10.15 16.97 -28.97
C ASP A 97 -9.75 16.62 -30.42
N ASP A 98 -9.54 15.33 -30.70
CA ASP A 98 -9.23 14.84 -32.06
C ASP A 98 -10.36 15.14 -33.06
N LEU A 99 -11.61 15.07 -32.61
CA LEU A 99 -12.78 15.38 -33.45
C LEU A 99 -12.88 16.89 -33.70
N GLU A 100 -12.62 17.72 -32.68
CA GLU A 100 -12.57 19.18 -32.82
C GLU A 100 -11.52 19.59 -33.86
N ALA A 101 -10.30 19.06 -33.76
CA ALA A 101 -9.23 19.31 -34.72
C ALA A 101 -9.63 18.92 -36.17
N LYS A 102 -10.28 17.76 -36.34
CA LYS A 102 -10.75 17.31 -37.67
C LYS A 102 -11.87 18.19 -38.23
N ILE A 103 -12.78 18.67 -37.38
CA ILE A 103 -13.85 19.57 -37.81
C ILE A 103 -13.25 20.90 -38.28
N ASP A 104 -12.28 21.44 -37.54
CA ASP A 104 -11.57 22.66 -37.92
C ASP A 104 -10.85 22.52 -39.27
N ASP A 105 -10.20 21.39 -39.53
CA ASP A 105 -9.55 21.10 -40.80
C ASP A 105 -10.56 21.05 -41.96
N VAL A 106 -11.70 20.38 -41.77
CA VAL A 106 -12.78 20.32 -42.77
C VAL A 106 -13.36 21.71 -43.03
N GLN A 107 -13.58 22.51 -41.99
CA GLN A 107 -14.06 23.88 -42.13
C GLN A 107 -13.05 24.76 -42.87
N ARG A 108 -11.75 24.62 -42.58
CA ARG A 108 -10.67 25.33 -43.31
C ARG A 108 -10.64 24.93 -44.77
N ALA A 109 -10.78 23.64 -45.07
CA ALA A 109 -10.84 23.13 -46.44
C ALA A 109 -12.07 23.67 -47.19
N ALA A 110 -13.24 23.70 -46.54
CA ALA A 110 -14.48 24.24 -47.11
C ALA A 110 -14.43 25.77 -47.29
N ARG A 111 -13.72 26.51 -46.41
CA ARG A 111 -13.52 27.96 -46.50
C ARG A 111 -12.45 28.39 -47.52
N LYS A 112 -11.76 27.47 -48.18
CA LYS A 112 -10.81 27.80 -49.24
C LYS A 112 -11.53 27.76 -50.60
N PRO A 113 -12.18 28.84 -51.08
CA PRO A 113 -12.58 28.91 -52.47
C PRO A 113 -11.31 29.00 -53.33
N ALA A 114 -11.37 28.37 -54.50
CA ALA A 114 -10.34 28.35 -55.52
C ALA A 114 -9.66 29.73 -55.69
N GLY A 115 -8.43 29.86 -55.18
CA GLY A 115 -7.52 30.90 -55.62
C GLY A 115 -7.12 30.59 -57.05
N ALA A 116 -7.87 31.11 -58.01
CA ALA A 116 -7.56 31.08 -59.43
C ALA A 116 -6.10 31.53 -59.65
N PRO A 117 -5.28 30.80 -60.42
CA PRO A 117 -4.00 31.34 -60.84
C PRO A 117 -4.28 32.47 -61.82
N LYS A 118 -4.05 33.72 -61.40
CA LYS A 118 -3.93 34.86 -62.31
C LYS A 118 -2.75 34.57 -63.24
N LEU A 119 -3.05 34.03 -64.42
CA LEU A 119 -2.12 33.99 -65.55
C LEU A 119 -1.73 35.43 -65.85
N LYS A 120 -0.45 35.71 -65.60
CA LYS A 120 0.19 36.99 -65.86
C LYS A 120 0.04 37.29 -67.34
N GLU A 121 -0.60 38.41 -67.66
CA GLU A 121 -0.43 39.07 -68.97
C GLU A 121 1.06 39.36 -69.14
N SER A 122 1.74 38.53 -69.94
CA SER A 122 3.02 38.91 -70.53
C SER A 122 2.74 39.96 -71.61
N LYS A 123 2.92 41.21 -71.23
CA LYS A 123 3.33 42.27 -72.17
C LYS A 123 4.61 41.83 -72.87
N GLU A 124 4.58 41.70 -74.19
CA GLU A 124 5.63 42.02 -75.19
C GLU A 124 5.42 41.13 -76.41
N THR A 125 5.08 41.72 -77.56
CA THR A 125 6.07 42.10 -78.58
C THR A 125 5.36 42.92 -79.67
N ALA A 126 6.11 43.90 -80.18
CA ALA A 126 5.77 44.81 -81.26
C ALA A 126 5.44 44.11 -82.59
#